data_AF-A0AAJ5QV04-F1
#
_entry.id   AF-A0AAJ5QV04-F1
#
_cell.length_a   1.000
_cell.length_b   1.000
_cell.length_c   1.000
_cell.angle_alpha   90.00
_cell.angle_beta   90.00
_cell.angle_gamma   90.00
#
_symmetry.space_group_name_H-M   'P 1'
#
loop_
_entity.id
_entity.type
_entity.pdbx_description
1 polymer ?
#
loop_
_entity_poly.entity_id
_entity_poly.type
_entity_poly.pdbx_seq_one_letter_code
_entity_poly.pdbx_strand_id
1 'polypeptide(L)'
;MTKPAENEIVILPEYDENGRAFYTLVNARAEDNLVVACPKVAEKVIPVIFLPGVMGSNLKKIKSPEKVWHADLYQGVDALAWTNKTKEERKALLDPLSTEVDLTGKILYDDLDGRMFPSRTARGWGSALYKSYGEPLHILQCMLNDGHILLDNLINGTTRRTPRQLQIGEDLKAEKGEEALTENEVRHSYDFLFPLHVFGYNWLQSNADSARHLERYIREVLGTYHDRLAVNKVILVTHSMGGLVARHYSENMNGRDNILGIVHGVMPDLGSPAAYRRMKTGERGIVGAVIGADAANLMPVLAQSPGPLQLLPGKAYGPGWLKINSGTESVNKPESDPYTEIYLNESDWWRLCEKELLLDDTAKEWEKYQDRIINKAQLFIEELKDKYHPNTYAFYGSSENHPSDEHLIWQQIPAPRPVMGVPLELPVYRHVAGKTFELTSSGSAGDGTVPVRAGRVTFPGIRSLLATEVDHEGAYSVGDLSTADGLSVAMKFTLRSIIKIAGEVTSCG
;
A
#
# COMPACT_ATOMS: atom_id res chain seq x y z
N MET A 1 -1.66 -38.43 19.99
CA MET A 1 -2.58 -37.89 21.03
C MET A 1 -3.27 -39.06 21.70
N THR A 2 -3.30 -39.08 23.04
CA THR A 2 -4.09 -40.01 23.85
C THR A 2 -5.58 -39.72 23.63
N LYS A 3 -6.42 -40.76 23.51
CA LYS A 3 -7.88 -40.59 23.45
C LYS A 3 -8.33 -39.80 24.70
N PRO A 4 -9.20 -38.77 24.57
CA PRO A 4 -9.82 -38.16 25.73
C PRO A 4 -10.52 -39.26 26.53
N ALA A 5 -10.38 -39.21 27.86
CA ALA A 5 -11.14 -40.10 28.73
C ALA A 5 -12.65 -39.86 28.48
N GLU A 6 -13.52 -40.87 28.73
CA GLU A 6 -14.97 -40.72 28.52
C GLU A 6 -15.60 -39.53 29.27
N ASN A 7 -14.89 -38.96 30.25
CA ASN A 7 -15.33 -37.85 31.10
C ASN A 7 -14.52 -36.55 30.88
N GLU A 8 -13.87 -36.37 29.73
CA GLU A 8 -13.14 -35.13 29.40
C GLU A 8 -13.90 -34.29 28.37
N ILE A 9 -14.10 -32.99 28.67
CA ILE A 9 -14.66 -32.02 27.73
C ILE A 9 -13.71 -30.86 27.52
N VAL A 10 -13.73 -30.26 26.32
CA VAL A 10 -12.96 -29.06 25.98
C VAL A 10 -13.89 -27.86 25.99
N ILE A 11 -13.54 -26.80 26.72
CA ILE A 11 -14.27 -25.52 26.70
C ILE A 11 -13.43 -24.48 25.95
N LEU A 12 -14.05 -23.83 24.96
CA LEU A 12 -13.44 -22.75 24.19
C LEU A 12 -13.42 -21.44 25.00
N PRO A 13 -12.41 -20.59 24.79
CA PRO A 13 -12.36 -19.28 25.45
C PRO A 13 -13.47 -18.37 24.93
N GLU A 14 -14.05 -17.61 25.85
CA GLU A 14 -14.84 -16.41 25.58
C GLU A 14 -14.00 -15.16 25.87
N TYR A 15 -14.42 -13.99 25.39
CA TYR A 15 -13.68 -12.74 25.57
C TYR A 15 -14.54 -11.69 26.25
N ASP A 16 -13.99 -11.03 27.27
CA ASP A 16 -14.65 -9.93 27.97
C ASP A 16 -14.64 -8.64 27.13
N GLU A 17 -15.22 -7.54 27.66
CA GLU A 17 -15.25 -6.25 26.96
C GLU A 17 -13.85 -5.62 26.72
N ASN A 18 -12.81 -6.13 27.38
CA ASN A 18 -11.42 -5.71 27.19
C ASN A 18 -10.64 -6.70 26.29
N GLY A 19 -11.33 -7.72 25.76
CA GLY A 19 -10.79 -8.81 24.97
C GLY A 19 -9.86 -9.74 25.74
N ARG A 20 -10.02 -9.85 27.06
CA ARG A 20 -9.34 -10.84 27.90
C ARG A 20 -10.09 -12.16 27.84
N ALA A 21 -9.35 -13.26 27.66
CA ALA A 21 -9.94 -14.59 27.58
C ALA A 21 -10.45 -15.05 28.95
N PHE A 22 -11.62 -15.69 28.99
CA PHE A 22 -12.14 -16.39 30.16
C PHE A 22 -12.88 -17.67 29.73
N TYR A 23 -13.10 -18.59 30.67
CA TYR A 23 -13.77 -19.87 30.40
C TYR A 23 -14.96 -20.03 31.33
N THR A 24 -16.15 -20.22 30.75
CA THR A 24 -17.37 -20.52 31.51
C THR A 24 -17.39 -22.01 31.85
N LEU A 25 -17.00 -22.35 33.08
CA LEU A 25 -16.96 -23.74 33.53
C LEU A 25 -18.36 -24.31 33.80
N VAL A 26 -18.56 -25.56 33.44
CA VAL A 26 -19.79 -26.31 33.74
C VAL A 26 -19.70 -26.97 35.11
N ASN A 27 -20.84 -27.04 35.81
CA ASN A 27 -20.95 -27.77 37.07
C ASN A 27 -21.32 -29.24 36.80
N ALA A 28 -20.68 -30.17 37.50
CA ALA A 28 -20.93 -31.61 37.41
C ALA A 28 -20.88 -32.25 38.80
N ARG A 29 -21.53 -33.42 38.97
CA ARG A 29 -21.47 -34.14 40.24
C ARG A 29 -20.07 -34.71 40.42
N ALA A 30 -19.59 -34.74 41.67
CA ALA A 30 -18.24 -35.26 41.97
C ALA A 30 -18.03 -36.71 41.48
N GLU A 31 -19.09 -37.53 41.53
CA GLU A 31 -19.09 -38.92 41.04
C GLU A 31 -18.89 -39.05 39.53
N ASP A 32 -19.23 -38.02 38.76
CA ASP A 32 -19.06 -38.01 37.30
C ASP A 32 -17.57 -37.81 36.91
N ASN A 33 -16.68 -37.46 37.85
CA ASN A 33 -15.23 -37.24 37.63
C ASN A 33 -14.92 -36.42 36.35
N LEU A 34 -15.71 -35.37 36.08
CA LEU A 34 -15.59 -34.55 34.89
C LEU A 34 -14.24 -33.80 34.87
N VAL A 35 -13.50 -33.95 33.77
CA VAL A 35 -12.30 -33.17 33.47
C VAL A 35 -12.65 -32.12 32.44
N VAL A 36 -12.35 -30.85 32.75
CA VAL A 36 -12.54 -29.73 31.81
C VAL A 36 -11.18 -29.25 31.32
N ALA A 37 -10.89 -29.46 30.05
CA ALA A 37 -9.71 -28.94 29.39
C ALA A 37 -9.99 -27.52 28.87
N CYS A 38 -9.24 -26.54 29.38
CA CYS A 38 -9.27 -25.14 28.94
C CYS A 38 -7.99 -24.84 28.13
N PRO A 39 -8.05 -24.80 26.79
CA PRO A 39 -6.86 -24.63 25.97
C PRO A 39 -6.28 -23.22 26.14
N LYS A 40 -5.01 -23.09 26.55
CA LYS A 40 -4.34 -21.77 26.66
C LYS A 40 -4.35 -21.05 25.30
N VAL A 41 -4.78 -19.80 25.30
CA VAL A 41 -4.74 -18.91 24.13
C VAL A 41 -3.85 -17.69 24.37
N ALA A 42 -3.47 -17.02 23.29
CA ALA A 42 -2.73 -15.76 23.38
C ALA A 42 -3.59 -14.67 24.02
N GLU A 43 -3.01 -13.92 24.95
CA GLU A 43 -3.63 -12.74 25.55
C GLU A 43 -2.91 -11.45 25.15
N LYS A 44 -1.64 -11.57 24.78
CA LYS A 44 -0.76 -10.45 24.45
C LYS A 44 -0.89 -10.06 22.99
N VAL A 45 -0.82 -8.76 22.72
CA VAL A 45 -1.12 -8.13 21.44
C VAL A 45 0.14 -7.50 20.84
N ILE A 46 0.35 -7.74 19.54
CA ILE A 46 1.27 -6.99 18.69
C ILE A 46 0.44 -6.36 17.57
N PRO A 47 0.11 -5.06 17.64
CA PRO A 47 -0.73 -4.43 16.63
C PRO A 47 -0.03 -4.39 15.26
N VAL A 48 -0.78 -4.71 14.21
CA VAL A 48 -0.33 -4.59 12.82
C VAL A 48 -1.11 -3.45 12.17
N ILE A 49 -0.45 -2.47 11.56
CA ILE A 49 -1.11 -1.34 10.89
C ILE A 49 -0.83 -1.40 9.39
N PHE A 50 -1.90 -1.51 8.60
CA PHE A 50 -1.84 -1.44 7.15
C PHE A 50 -1.96 0.01 6.66
N LEU A 51 -1.03 0.42 5.79
CA LEU A 51 -1.02 1.71 5.12
C LEU A 51 -1.27 1.51 3.62
N PRO A 52 -2.38 2.03 3.06
CA PRO A 52 -2.68 1.88 1.65
C PRO A 52 -1.77 2.75 0.76
N GLY A 53 -1.85 2.53 -0.55
CA GLY A 53 -1.13 3.30 -1.56
C GLY A 53 -1.79 4.64 -1.93
N VAL A 54 -1.22 5.28 -2.96
CA VAL A 54 -1.85 6.45 -3.59
C VAL A 54 -3.26 6.11 -4.04
N MET A 55 -4.23 7.00 -3.79
CA MET A 55 -5.66 6.77 -4.02
C MET A 55 -6.28 5.59 -3.29
N GLY A 56 -5.53 4.95 -2.39
CA GLY A 56 -5.98 3.79 -1.66
C GLY A 56 -6.81 4.09 -0.42
N SER A 57 -7.09 5.37 -0.14
CA SER A 57 -7.93 5.79 0.98
C SER A 57 -9.11 6.61 0.50
N ASN A 58 -10.27 6.39 1.10
CA ASN A 58 -11.48 7.16 0.84
C ASN A 58 -11.31 8.61 1.32
N LEU A 59 -11.81 9.58 0.54
CA LEU A 59 -11.78 11.00 0.90
C LEU A 59 -13.17 11.61 0.89
N LYS A 60 -13.40 12.55 1.81
CA LYS A 60 -14.58 13.41 1.88
C LYS A 60 -14.16 14.86 2.05
N LYS A 61 -15.10 15.80 1.89
CA LYS A 61 -14.84 17.20 2.22
C LYS A 61 -14.64 17.38 3.73
N ILE A 62 -13.71 18.25 4.11
CA ILE A 62 -13.43 18.58 5.51
C ILE A 62 -14.72 19.01 6.22
N LYS A 63 -15.00 18.41 7.39
CA LYS A 63 -16.17 18.72 8.24
C LYS A 63 -17.52 18.55 7.52
N SER A 64 -17.57 17.70 6.51
CA SER A 64 -18.79 17.40 5.74
C SER A 64 -18.94 15.89 5.55
N PRO A 65 -20.17 15.36 5.48
CA PRO A 65 -20.41 13.97 5.06
C PRO A 65 -20.27 13.78 3.55
N GLU A 66 -20.01 14.85 2.78
CA GLU A 66 -19.92 14.77 1.33
C GLU A 66 -18.67 14.00 0.88
N LYS A 67 -18.92 12.79 0.36
CA LYS A 67 -17.94 11.90 -0.23
C LYS A 67 -17.32 12.52 -1.49
N VAL A 68 -16.00 12.50 -1.55
CA VAL A 68 -15.21 12.97 -2.70
C VAL A 68 -14.72 11.76 -3.48
N TRP A 69 -13.91 10.91 -2.87
CA TRP A 69 -13.21 9.80 -3.53
C TRP A 69 -13.51 8.47 -2.85
N HIS A 70 -14.22 7.58 -3.54
CA HIS A 70 -14.67 6.27 -3.05
C HIS A 70 -14.75 5.24 -4.20
N ALA A 71 -14.66 3.95 -3.85
CA ALA A 71 -14.94 2.82 -4.73
C ALA A 71 -15.51 1.64 -3.92
N ASP A 72 -16.69 1.85 -3.35
CA ASP A 72 -17.39 0.94 -2.43
C ASP A 72 -18.23 -0.13 -3.17
N LEU A 73 -18.61 0.12 -4.43
CA LEU A 73 -19.46 -0.79 -5.21
C LEU A 73 -18.66 -1.91 -5.90
N TYR A 74 -19.35 -2.97 -6.31
CA TYR A 74 -18.73 -4.10 -7.03
C TYR A 74 -17.95 -3.60 -8.26
N GLN A 75 -16.70 -4.04 -8.41
CA GLN A 75 -15.74 -3.56 -9.41
C GLN A 75 -15.46 -2.04 -9.39
N GLY A 76 -15.90 -1.31 -8.35
CA GLY A 76 -15.75 0.14 -8.20
C GLY A 76 -16.51 0.95 -9.24
N VAL A 77 -17.71 0.51 -9.61
CA VAL A 77 -18.55 1.23 -10.60
C VAL A 77 -18.95 2.64 -10.14
N ASP A 78 -18.98 2.91 -8.84
CA ASP A 78 -19.17 4.26 -8.29
C ASP A 78 -18.02 5.22 -8.66
N ALA A 79 -16.82 4.70 -8.89
CA ALA A 79 -15.70 5.49 -9.39
C ALA A 79 -15.94 5.99 -10.84
N LEU A 80 -16.87 5.40 -11.60
CA LEU A 80 -17.27 5.88 -12.92
C LEU A 80 -17.99 7.23 -12.87
N ALA A 81 -18.50 7.67 -11.72
CA ALA A 81 -19.06 9.02 -11.57
C ALA A 81 -18.03 10.12 -11.92
N TRP A 82 -16.74 9.81 -11.83
CA TRP A 82 -15.66 10.72 -12.21
C TRP A 82 -15.55 10.95 -13.72
N THR A 83 -16.03 10.03 -14.57
CA THR A 83 -15.94 10.18 -16.03
C THR A 83 -16.72 11.39 -16.55
N ASN A 84 -17.79 11.79 -15.84
CA ASN A 84 -18.62 12.94 -16.20
C ASN A 84 -18.15 14.26 -15.60
N LYS A 85 -17.13 14.26 -14.72
CA LYS A 85 -16.65 15.48 -14.05
C LYS A 85 -15.70 16.26 -14.94
N THR A 86 -15.88 17.58 -15.00
CA THR A 86 -14.99 18.48 -15.74
C THR A 86 -13.62 18.62 -15.04
N LYS A 87 -12.61 19.12 -15.75
CA LYS A 87 -11.29 19.40 -15.18
C LYS A 87 -11.33 20.40 -14.02
N GLU A 88 -12.22 21.39 -14.08
CA GLU A 88 -12.47 22.36 -13.01
C GLU A 88 -13.09 21.70 -11.78
N GLU A 89 -14.10 20.85 -11.98
CA GLU A 89 -14.74 20.11 -10.88
C GLU A 89 -13.75 19.14 -10.22
N ARG A 90 -12.93 18.45 -11.01
CA ARG A 90 -11.88 17.55 -10.52
C ARG A 90 -10.87 18.30 -9.67
N LYS A 91 -10.36 19.44 -10.16
CA LYS A 91 -9.44 20.30 -9.42
C LYS A 91 -10.04 20.77 -8.09
N ALA A 92 -11.30 21.21 -8.11
CA ALA A 92 -11.97 21.71 -6.91
C ALA A 92 -12.26 20.62 -5.86
N LEU A 93 -12.61 19.41 -6.32
CA LEU A 93 -12.95 18.30 -5.43
C LEU A 93 -11.71 17.58 -4.88
N LEU A 94 -10.68 17.36 -5.71
CA LEU A 94 -9.42 16.71 -5.33
C LEU A 94 -8.38 17.74 -4.90
N ASP A 95 -8.70 18.52 -3.88
CA ASP A 95 -7.80 19.49 -3.27
C ASP A 95 -7.34 19.01 -1.88
N PRO A 96 -6.01 18.88 -1.64
CA PRO A 96 -5.49 18.46 -0.33
C PRO A 96 -5.90 19.39 0.82
N LEU A 97 -6.24 20.65 0.56
CA LEU A 97 -6.63 21.62 1.59
C LEU A 97 -8.11 21.57 1.95
N SER A 98 -8.95 20.93 1.13
CA SER A 98 -10.40 20.84 1.34
C SER A 98 -10.90 19.42 1.61
N THR A 99 -10.00 18.42 1.59
CA THR A 99 -10.31 17.00 1.75
C THR A 99 -9.71 16.38 3.01
N GLU A 100 -10.44 15.44 3.60
CA GLU A 100 -9.98 14.60 4.72
C GLU A 100 -10.35 13.14 4.48
N VAL A 101 -9.75 12.24 5.26
CA VAL A 101 -10.02 10.79 5.17
C VAL A 101 -11.47 10.52 5.58
N ASP A 102 -12.18 9.73 4.79
CA ASP A 102 -13.48 9.18 5.16
C ASP A 102 -13.33 7.78 5.76
N LEU A 103 -13.78 7.60 7.00
CA LEU A 103 -13.76 6.33 7.71
C LEU A 103 -15.02 5.47 7.47
N THR A 104 -15.98 5.97 6.69
CA THR A 104 -17.31 5.34 6.49
C THR A 104 -17.41 4.45 5.25
N GLY A 105 -16.27 4.11 4.63
CA GLY A 105 -16.21 3.17 3.52
C GLY A 105 -16.71 1.77 3.89
N LYS A 106 -16.99 0.96 2.88
CA LYS A 106 -17.49 -0.41 3.07
C LYS A 106 -16.45 -1.28 3.78
N ILE A 107 -16.91 -2.13 4.71
CA ILE A 107 -16.08 -3.06 5.49
C ILE A 107 -16.68 -4.47 5.41
N LEU A 108 -15.84 -5.50 5.29
CA LEU A 108 -16.26 -6.89 5.37
C LEU A 108 -16.30 -7.37 6.83
N TYR A 109 -17.42 -7.96 7.24
CA TYR A 109 -17.59 -8.71 8.49
C TYR A 109 -17.09 -7.96 9.75
N ASP A 110 -17.68 -6.81 10.05
CA ASP A 110 -17.20 -5.89 11.11
C ASP A 110 -17.06 -6.56 12.49
N ASP A 111 -18.01 -7.43 12.83
CA ASP A 111 -18.11 -8.09 14.14
C ASP A 111 -17.48 -9.50 14.20
N LEU A 112 -16.82 -9.96 13.12
CA LEU A 112 -16.32 -11.34 13.03
C LEU A 112 -15.28 -11.68 14.12
N ASP A 113 -14.48 -10.68 14.50
CA ASP A 113 -13.43 -10.83 15.51
C ASP A 113 -13.98 -10.80 16.96
N GLY A 114 -15.30 -10.62 17.11
CA GLY A 114 -16.00 -10.59 18.40
C GLY A 114 -15.42 -9.54 19.34
N ARG A 115 -15.30 -9.89 20.63
CA ARG A 115 -14.70 -9.00 21.64
C ARG A 115 -13.18 -9.16 21.77
N MET A 116 -12.55 -10.03 20.97
CA MET A 116 -11.10 -10.23 21.01
C MET A 116 -10.34 -8.93 20.71
N PHE A 117 -10.87 -8.16 19.75
CA PHE A 117 -10.38 -6.87 19.28
C PHE A 117 -11.55 -5.86 19.18
N PRO A 118 -11.26 -4.55 19.14
CA PRO A 118 -12.23 -3.58 18.64
C PRO A 118 -12.72 -3.94 17.24
N SER A 119 -13.94 -3.51 16.89
CA SER A 119 -14.53 -3.75 15.57
C SER A 119 -13.61 -3.25 14.45
N ARG A 120 -13.76 -3.80 13.24
CA ARG A 120 -12.95 -3.38 12.08
C ARG A 120 -13.17 -1.91 11.74
N THR A 121 -14.38 -1.39 11.95
CA THR A 121 -14.70 0.04 11.91
C THR A 121 -13.84 0.83 12.90
N ALA A 122 -13.79 0.43 14.17
CA ALA A 122 -12.96 1.08 15.18
C ALA A 122 -11.46 0.97 14.87
N ARG A 123 -11.05 -0.08 14.16
CA ARG A 123 -9.67 -0.27 13.65
C ARG A 123 -9.39 0.45 12.33
N GLY A 124 -10.30 1.29 11.86
CA GLY A 124 -10.09 2.19 10.71
C GLY A 124 -10.28 1.55 9.34
N TRP A 125 -10.85 0.35 9.22
CA TRP A 125 -10.94 -0.37 7.95
C TRP A 125 -11.72 0.38 6.87
N GLY A 126 -12.74 1.15 7.26
CA GLY A 126 -13.54 1.96 6.33
C GLY A 126 -12.77 3.12 5.70
N SER A 127 -11.54 3.39 6.14
CA SER A 127 -10.64 4.35 5.51
C SER A 127 -10.04 3.85 4.19
N ALA A 128 -9.91 2.54 4.00
CA ALA A 128 -9.33 1.98 2.79
C ALA A 128 -10.34 1.91 1.65
N LEU A 129 -9.83 2.05 0.42
CA LEU A 129 -10.61 1.88 -0.78
C LEU A 129 -11.04 0.41 -0.93
N TYR A 130 -12.33 0.13 -0.73
CA TYR A 130 -12.86 -1.23 -0.64
C TYR A 130 -12.50 -2.11 -1.85
N LYS A 131 -12.59 -1.56 -3.07
CA LYS A 131 -12.23 -2.27 -4.31
C LYS A 131 -10.84 -2.92 -4.26
N SER A 132 -9.84 -2.22 -3.72
CA SER A 132 -8.45 -2.68 -3.73
C SER A 132 -8.09 -3.48 -2.48
N TYR A 133 -8.67 -3.15 -1.33
CA TYR A 133 -8.20 -3.69 -0.05
C TYR A 133 -9.25 -4.46 0.75
N GLY A 134 -10.54 -4.44 0.37
CA GLY A 134 -11.61 -5.07 1.15
C GLY A 134 -11.36 -6.55 1.42
N GLU A 135 -11.18 -7.34 0.35
CA GLU A 135 -10.88 -8.77 0.47
C GLU A 135 -9.46 -9.04 1.00
N PRO A 136 -8.37 -8.41 0.50
CA PRO A 136 -7.04 -8.60 1.05
C PRO A 136 -6.92 -8.35 2.56
N LEU A 137 -7.51 -7.28 3.08
CA LEU A 137 -7.50 -6.97 4.52
C LEU A 137 -8.25 -8.03 5.32
N HIS A 138 -9.40 -8.49 4.82
CA HIS A 138 -10.16 -9.56 5.45
C HIS A 138 -9.35 -10.84 5.55
N ILE A 139 -8.77 -11.28 4.43
CA ILE A 139 -7.97 -12.51 4.39
C ILE A 139 -6.70 -12.38 5.23
N LEU A 140 -6.03 -11.23 5.22
CA LEU A 140 -4.86 -10.99 6.08
C LEU A 140 -5.23 -11.10 7.58
N GLN A 141 -6.36 -10.52 8.02
CA GLN A 141 -6.81 -10.67 9.41
C GLN A 141 -7.11 -12.13 9.77
N CYS A 142 -7.74 -12.90 8.87
CA CYS A 142 -8.01 -14.32 9.09
C CYS A 142 -6.71 -15.13 9.20
N MET A 143 -5.71 -14.86 8.36
CA MET A 143 -4.39 -15.47 8.41
C MET A 143 -3.63 -15.11 9.70
N LEU A 144 -3.77 -13.86 10.15
CA LEU A 144 -3.19 -13.37 11.39
C LEU A 144 -3.92 -13.89 12.64
N ASN A 145 -5.13 -14.42 12.53
CA ASN A 145 -5.92 -14.96 13.64
C ASN A 145 -6.41 -16.40 13.37
N ASP A 146 -5.50 -17.24 12.86
CA ASP A 146 -5.81 -18.61 12.45
C ASP A 146 -5.79 -19.65 13.58
N GLY A 147 -5.61 -19.23 14.84
CA GLY A 147 -5.56 -20.10 16.02
C GLY A 147 -6.86 -20.87 16.27
N HIS A 148 -8.00 -20.38 15.80
CA HIS A 148 -9.28 -21.09 15.86
C HIS A 148 -9.22 -22.46 15.17
N ILE A 149 -8.41 -22.61 14.11
CA ILE A 149 -8.22 -23.89 13.42
C ILE A 149 -7.56 -24.91 14.36
N LEU A 150 -6.62 -24.47 15.21
CA LEU A 150 -5.98 -25.34 16.21
C LEU A 150 -6.97 -25.79 17.30
N LEU A 151 -7.86 -24.89 17.72
CA LEU A 151 -8.91 -25.20 18.69
C LEU A 151 -9.94 -26.17 18.11
N ASP A 152 -10.37 -25.96 16.87
CA ASP A 152 -11.25 -26.87 16.15
C ASP A 152 -10.62 -28.26 15.97
N ASN A 153 -9.31 -28.31 15.68
CA ASN A 153 -8.55 -29.54 15.58
C ASN A 153 -8.57 -30.31 16.90
N LEU A 154 -8.36 -29.61 18.02
CA LEU A 154 -8.41 -30.18 19.36
C LEU A 154 -9.79 -30.78 19.69
N ILE A 155 -10.87 -30.06 19.38
CA ILE A 155 -12.24 -30.50 19.68
C ILE A 155 -12.66 -31.69 18.81
N ASN A 156 -12.36 -31.62 17.51
CA ASN A 156 -12.87 -32.58 16.53
C ASN A 156 -11.90 -33.74 16.27
N GLY A 157 -10.73 -33.75 16.93
CA GLY A 157 -9.67 -34.74 16.66
C GLY A 157 -9.12 -34.68 15.23
N THR A 158 -9.09 -33.49 14.63
CA THR A 158 -8.60 -33.28 13.25
C THR A 158 -7.21 -32.65 13.24
N THR A 159 -6.57 -32.57 12.06
CA THR A 159 -5.18 -32.12 11.91
C THR A 159 -5.02 -31.10 10.78
N ARG A 160 -6.02 -30.23 10.58
CA ARG A 160 -5.97 -29.20 9.53
C ARG A 160 -4.81 -28.25 9.79
N ARG A 161 -3.98 -27.99 8.78
CA ARG A 161 -2.88 -27.02 8.88
C ARG A 161 -3.43 -25.60 8.78
N THR A 162 -2.92 -24.72 9.62
CA THR A 162 -3.22 -23.28 9.56
C THR A 162 -2.44 -22.57 8.44
N PRO A 163 -2.87 -21.39 7.96
CA PRO A 163 -2.08 -20.54 7.06
C PRO A 163 -0.62 -20.34 7.50
N ARG A 164 -0.35 -20.18 8.81
CA ARG A 164 1.03 -20.09 9.32
C ARG A 164 1.77 -21.44 9.22
N GLN A 165 1.11 -22.55 9.55
CA GLN A 165 1.70 -23.90 9.46
C GLN A 165 1.95 -24.36 8.02
N LEU A 166 1.14 -23.91 7.05
CA LEU A 166 1.32 -24.24 5.63
C LEU A 166 2.64 -23.70 5.07
N GLN A 167 3.17 -22.62 5.66
CA GLN A 167 4.42 -22.00 5.22
C GLN A 167 5.68 -22.60 5.86
N ILE A 168 5.53 -23.61 6.73
CA ILE A 168 6.69 -24.27 7.36
C ILE A 168 7.49 -24.98 6.28
N GLY A 169 8.76 -24.61 6.14
CA GLY A 169 9.66 -25.16 5.12
C GLY A 169 9.33 -24.74 3.67
N GLU A 170 8.37 -23.85 3.44
CA GLU A 170 8.03 -23.37 2.10
C GLU A 170 9.07 -22.35 1.60
N ASP A 171 9.60 -22.58 0.40
CA ASP A 171 10.51 -21.67 -0.31
C ASP A 171 9.69 -20.69 -1.17
N LEU A 172 9.79 -19.38 -0.90
CA LEU A 172 9.06 -18.35 -1.65
C LEU A 172 9.89 -17.76 -2.79
N LYS A 173 11.13 -18.22 -2.96
CA LYS A 173 12.13 -17.73 -3.91
C LYS A 173 12.44 -16.25 -3.72
N ALA A 174 12.56 -15.81 -2.48
CA ALA A 174 12.99 -14.46 -2.16
C ALA A 174 14.45 -14.24 -2.62
N GLU A 175 14.71 -13.10 -3.26
CA GLU A 175 16.04 -12.72 -3.74
C GLU A 175 17.07 -12.64 -2.59
N LYS A 176 16.61 -12.19 -1.41
CA LYS A 176 17.43 -12.03 -0.20
C LYS A 176 16.65 -12.45 1.03
N GLY A 177 17.35 -13.00 2.03
CA GLY A 177 16.79 -13.20 3.37
C GLY A 177 15.68 -14.26 3.44
N GLU A 178 15.87 -15.36 2.70
CA GLU A 178 14.93 -16.45 2.52
C GLU A 178 15.07 -17.53 3.60
N GLU A 179 14.71 -17.21 4.83
CA GLU A 179 14.52 -18.27 5.84
C GLU A 179 13.04 -18.63 5.90
N ALA A 180 12.72 -19.87 5.48
CA ALA A 180 11.38 -20.42 5.66
C ALA A 180 10.96 -20.39 7.13
N LEU A 181 9.65 -20.43 7.39
CA LEU A 181 9.17 -20.54 8.75
C LEU A 181 9.53 -21.91 9.33
N THR A 182 9.97 -21.92 10.58
CA THR A 182 10.18 -23.13 11.36
C THR A 182 8.97 -23.43 12.25
N GLU A 183 8.85 -24.68 12.71
CA GLU A 183 7.82 -25.05 13.70
C GLU A 183 7.90 -24.21 14.97
N ASN A 184 9.11 -23.86 15.43
CA ASN A 184 9.31 -23.06 16.62
C ASN A 184 8.83 -21.62 16.45
N GLU A 185 9.09 -21.00 15.30
CA GLU A 185 8.61 -19.64 15.00
C GLU A 185 7.09 -19.60 14.88
N VAL A 186 6.49 -20.59 14.21
CA VAL A 186 5.02 -20.69 14.12
C VAL A 186 4.40 -20.94 15.49
N ARG A 187 5.00 -21.81 16.32
CA ARG A 187 4.53 -22.03 17.70
C ARG A 187 4.64 -20.76 18.53
N HIS A 188 5.76 -20.06 18.47
CA HIS A 188 6.01 -18.80 19.18
C HIS A 188 5.01 -17.72 18.77
N SER A 189 4.64 -17.66 17.49
CA SER A 189 3.67 -16.67 17.03
C SER A 189 2.24 -16.91 17.55
N TYR A 190 1.95 -18.08 18.13
CA TYR A 190 0.69 -18.35 18.83
C TYR A 190 0.70 -17.86 20.29
N ASP A 191 1.81 -17.27 20.77
CA ASP A 191 1.85 -16.55 22.05
C ASP A 191 1.26 -15.12 21.92
N PHE A 192 1.02 -14.65 20.69
CA PHE A 192 0.56 -13.30 20.40
C PHE A 192 -0.70 -13.26 19.53
N LEU A 193 -1.46 -12.18 19.71
CA LEU A 193 -2.59 -11.76 18.88
C LEU A 193 -2.19 -10.58 18.00
N PHE A 194 -2.65 -10.58 16.74
CA PHE A 194 -2.30 -9.59 15.73
C PHE A 194 -3.55 -8.88 15.19
N PRO A 195 -4.10 -7.88 15.91
CA PRO A 195 -5.18 -7.06 15.37
C PRO A 195 -4.65 -6.23 14.21
N LEU A 196 -5.30 -6.36 13.04
CA LEU A 196 -5.00 -5.58 11.86
C LEU A 196 -5.75 -4.24 11.90
N HIS A 197 -5.02 -3.15 11.99
CA HIS A 197 -5.50 -1.78 11.86
C HIS A 197 -5.28 -1.28 10.44
N VAL A 198 -6.04 -0.25 10.06
CA VAL A 198 -5.88 0.40 8.75
C VAL A 198 -5.76 1.90 8.99
N PHE A 199 -4.61 2.43 8.58
CA PHE A 199 -4.35 3.86 8.58
C PHE A 199 -4.50 4.42 7.16
N GLY A 200 -5.73 4.76 6.79
CA GLY A 200 -5.96 5.58 5.61
C GLY A 200 -5.50 7.01 5.83
N TYR A 201 -4.97 7.64 4.79
CA TYR A 201 -4.44 9.01 4.82
C TYR A 201 -4.90 9.79 3.60
N ASN A 202 -4.88 11.13 3.70
CA ASN A 202 -5.15 11.96 2.53
C ASN A 202 -3.98 11.85 1.56
N TRP A 203 -4.12 11.04 0.52
CA TRP A 203 -3.07 10.78 -0.47
C TRP A 203 -2.79 11.97 -1.39
N LEU A 204 -3.60 13.04 -1.35
CA LEU A 204 -3.34 14.29 -2.07
C LEU A 204 -2.30 15.16 -1.34
N GLN A 205 -2.30 15.13 0.00
CA GLN A 205 -1.41 15.96 0.83
C GLN A 205 0.02 15.40 0.84
N SER A 206 0.97 16.15 1.42
CA SER A 206 2.35 15.67 1.55
C SER A 206 2.42 14.40 2.41
N ASN A 207 3.20 13.41 2.00
CA ASN A 207 3.46 12.21 2.79
C ASN A 207 4.11 12.51 4.15
N ALA A 208 4.81 13.66 4.29
CA ALA A 208 5.30 14.15 5.58
C ALA A 208 4.16 14.57 6.53
N ASP A 209 3.09 15.18 5.99
CA ASP A 209 1.91 15.52 6.78
C ASP A 209 1.14 14.24 7.17
N SER A 210 1.05 13.28 6.25
CA SER A 210 0.46 11.96 6.52
C SER A 210 1.25 11.17 7.57
N ALA A 211 2.58 11.28 7.59
CA ALA A 211 3.43 10.67 8.62
C ALA A 211 3.19 11.27 10.02
N ARG A 212 2.90 12.57 10.12
CA ARG A 212 2.46 13.21 11.38
C ARG A 212 1.10 12.73 11.87
N HIS A 213 0.21 12.36 10.96
CA HIS A 213 -1.06 11.72 11.33
C HIS A 213 -0.84 10.25 11.74
N LEU A 214 0.08 9.53 11.07
CA LEU A 214 0.45 8.17 11.44
C LEU A 214 1.00 8.10 12.86
N GLU A 215 1.86 9.04 13.27
CA GLU A 215 2.36 9.13 14.65
C GLU A 215 1.24 9.15 15.69
N ARG A 216 0.21 9.99 15.46
CA ARG A 216 -0.94 10.09 16.37
C ARG A 216 -1.73 8.79 16.40
N TYR A 217 -1.97 8.21 15.23
CA TYR A 217 -2.70 6.96 15.11
C TYR A 217 -1.97 5.79 15.81
N ILE A 218 -0.65 5.68 15.65
CA ILE A 218 0.16 4.68 16.36
C ILE A 218 0.00 4.82 17.87
N ARG A 219 0.05 6.04 18.40
CA ARG A 219 -0.15 6.30 19.82
C ARG A 219 -1.55 5.89 20.31
N GLU A 220 -2.58 6.12 19.50
CA GLU A 220 -3.96 5.69 19.80
C GLU A 220 -4.08 4.16 19.80
N VAL A 221 -3.46 3.49 18.82
CA VAL A 221 -3.43 2.02 18.74
C VAL A 221 -2.70 1.42 19.94
N LEU A 222 -1.52 1.92 20.31
CA LEU A 222 -0.80 1.46 21.49
C LEU A 222 -1.60 1.72 22.78
N GLY A 223 -2.27 2.88 22.88
CA GLY A 223 -3.16 3.19 23.99
C GLY A 223 -4.35 2.22 24.12
N THR A 224 -4.92 1.80 22.99
CA THR A 224 -6.07 0.87 22.93
C THR A 224 -5.73 -0.49 23.56
N TYR A 225 -4.48 -0.94 23.43
CA TYR A 225 -4.03 -2.24 23.90
C TYR A 225 -3.11 -2.18 25.11
N HIS A 226 -2.96 -1.03 25.78
CA HIS A 226 -1.92 -0.76 26.78
C HIS A 226 -1.61 -1.94 27.74
N ASP A 227 -2.63 -2.53 28.37
CA ASP A 227 -2.47 -3.65 29.34
C ASP A 227 -2.16 -5.01 28.69
N ARG A 228 -2.43 -5.12 27.38
CA ARG A 228 -2.32 -6.33 26.58
C ARG A 228 -1.11 -6.31 25.65
N LEU A 229 -0.40 -5.21 25.49
CA LEU A 229 0.76 -5.16 24.60
C LEU A 229 1.83 -6.19 25.01
N ALA A 230 2.31 -6.96 24.02
CA ALA A 230 3.49 -7.81 24.17
C ALA A 230 4.77 -6.96 24.21
N VAL A 231 4.78 -5.89 23.43
CA VAL A 231 5.84 -4.90 23.31
C VAL A 231 5.18 -3.55 23.00
N ASN A 232 5.74 -2.44 23.49
CA ASN A 232 5.21 -1.09 23.21
C ASN A 232 5.58 -0.60 21.80
N LYS A 233 5.28 -1.41 20.78
CA LYS A 233 5.61 -1.19 19.36
C LYS A 233 4.53 -1.77 18.45
N VAL A 234 4.46 -1.27 17.23
CA VAL A 234 3.58 -1.80 16.17
C VAL A 234 4.38 -2.40 15.02
N ILE A 235 3.76 -3.29 14.24
CA ILE A 235 4.28 -3.72 12.93
C ILE A 235 3.55 -2.90 11.85
N LEU A 236 4.29 -2.36 10.89
CA LEU A 236 3.69 -1.66 9.75
C LEU A 236 3.68 -2.57 8.52
N VAL A 237 2.57 -2.61 7.80
CA VAL A 237 2.44 -3.22 6.47
C VAL A 237 2.02 -2.13 5.53
N THR A 238 2.69 -1.96 4.40
CA THR A 238 2.45 -0.81 3.52
C THR A 238 2.26 -1.24 2.09
N HIS A 239 1.37 -0.56 1.38
CA HIS A 239 1.23 -0.68 -0.06
C HIS A 239 1.72 0.60 -0.77
N SER A 240 2.51 0.47 -1.82
CA SER A 240 2.89 1.56 -2.72
C SER A 240 3.40 2.79 -1.94
N MET A 241 2.80 3.97 -2.16
CA MET A 241 3.16 5.25 -1.52
C MET A 241 3.03 5.23 0.02
N GLY A 242 2.23 4.31 0.59
CA GLY A 242 2.17 4.11 2.03
C GLY A 242 3.53 3.72 2.64
N GLY A 243 4.41 3.11 1.84
CA GLY A 243 5.79 2.83 2.23
C GLY A 243 6.62 4.10 2.46
N LEU A 244 6.38 5.15 1.67
CA LEU A 244 7.06 6.44 1.83
C LEU A 244 6.60 7.16 3.11
N VAL A 245 5.30 7.08 3.43
CA VAL A 245 4.74 7.59 4.69
C VAL A 245 5.38 6.89 5.89
N ALA A 246 5.43 5.55 5.87
CA ALA A 246 6.02 4.76 6.95
C ALA A 246 7.52 5.03 7.13
N ARG A 247 8.29 5.11 6.03
CA ARG A 247 9.72 5.45 6.08
C ARG A 247 9.95 6.85 6.63
N HIS A 248 9.17 7.83 6.21
CA HIS A 248 9.33 9.21 6.70
C HIS A 248 9.06 9.29 8.19
N TYR A 249 8.00 8.64 8.68
CA TYR A 249 7.72 8.55 10.12
C TYR A 249 8.87 7.86 10.87
N SER A 250 9.30 6.69 10.40
CA SER A 250 10.38 5.92 11.04
C SER A 250 11.68 6.71 11.13
N GLU A 251 12.10 7.33 10.02
CA GLU A 251 13.48 7.77 9.82
C GLU A 251 13.70 9.28 9.89
N ASN A 252 12.67 10.07 9.61
CA ASN A 252 12.75 11.53 9.62
C ASN A 252 11.98 12.17 10.79
N MET A 253 11.22 11.37 11.55
CA MET A 253 10.46 11.86 12.71
C MET A 253 10.79 11.15 14.02
N ASN A 254 11.90 10.40 14.09
CA ASN A 254 12.28 9.57 15.23
C ASN A 254 11.21 8.53 15.62
N GLY A 255 10.35 8.12 14.67
CA GLY A 255 9.27 7.16 14.91
C GLY A 255 9.74 5.71 15.04
N ARG A 256 11.00 5.42 14.67
CA ARG A 256 11.60 4.08 14.67
C ARG A 256 11.36 3.31 15.97
N ASP A 257 11.46 3.97 17.13
CA ASP A 257 11.32 3.28 18.43
C ASP A 257 9.90 2.78 18.72
N ASN A 258 8.89 3.27 18.01
CA ASN A 258 7.51 2.80 18.11
C ASN A 258 7.19 1.68 17.11
N ILE A 259 8.15 1.27 16.28
CA ILE A 259 7.99 0.26 15.23
C ILE A 259 8.85 -0.96 15.56
N LEU A 260 8.24 -2.14 15.47
CA LEU A 260 8.94 -3.42 15.62
C LEU A 260 9.57 -3.86 14.29
N GLY A 261 8.85 -3.67 13.19
CA GLY A 261 9.32 -3.90 11.82
C GLY A 261 8.33 -3.38 10.79
N ILE A 262 8.79 -3.32 9.53
CA ILE A 262 7.99 -2.82 8.40
C ILE A 262 8.03 -3.83 7.24
N VAL A 263 6.86 -4.14 6.69
CA VAL A 263 6.68 -4.91 5.47
C VAL A 263 6.22 -3.98 4.36
N HIS A 264 7.04 -3.78 3.33
CA HIS A 264 6.72 -2.95 2.17
C HIS A 264 6.26 -3.81 0.98
N GLY A 265 5.09 -3.52 0.42
CA GLY A 265 4.61 -4.07 -0.84
C GLY A 265 4.64 -3.02 -1.95
N VAL A 266 5.32 -3.33 -3.06
CA VAL A 266 5.39 -2.52 -4.29
C VAL A 266 5.68 -1.03 -4.07
N MET A 267 6.55 -0.72 -3.10
CA MET A 267 6.92 0.66 -2.79
C MET A 267 7.71 1.28 -3.96
N PRO A 268 7.34 2.49 -4.43
CA PRO A 268 8.11 3.25 -5.42
C PRO A 268 9.34 3.90 -4.76
N ASP A 269 10.33 3.10 -4.39
CA ASP A 269 11.48 3.49 -3.55
C ASP A 269 12.25 4.70 -4.10
N LEU A 270 12.43 4.73 -5.43
CA LEU A 270 13.15 5.80 -6.15
C LEU A 270 12.21 6.74 -6.93
N GLY A 271 10.90 6.63 -6.73
CA GLY A 271 9.88 7.24 -7.58
C GLY A 271 9.62 6.43 -8.86
N SER A 272 8.76 6.93 -9.75
CA SER A 272 8.43 6.28 -11.01
C SER A 272 8.23 7.26 -12.16
N PRO A 273 8.87 7.05 -13.34
CA PRO A 273 8.57 7.79 -14.57
C PRO A 273 7.09 7.71 -14.99
N ALA A 274 6.32 6.73 -14.52
CA ALA A 274 4.87 6.68 -14.75
C ALA A 274 4.17 7.97 -14.28
N ALA A 275 4.67 8.65 -13.24
CA ALA A 275 4.13 9.94 -12.81
C ALA A 275 4.24 11.02 -13.91
N TYR A 276 5.38 11.06 -14.63
CA TYR A 276 5.55 11.95 -15.78
C TYR A 276 4.59 11.58 -16.92
N ARG A 277 4.52 10.28 -17.28
CA ARG A 277 3.60 9.79 -18.32
C ARG A 277 2.16 10.19 -18.02
N ARG A 278 1.68 9.92 -16.80
CA ARG A 278 0.33 10.26 -16.36
C ARG A 278 0.04 11.76 -16.50
N MET A 279 0.93 12.62 -16.01
CA MET A 279 0.75 14.08 -16.15
C MET A 279 0.72 14.54 -17.60
N LYS A 280 1.47 13.89 -18.51
CA LYS A 280 1.54 14.29 -19.93
C LYS A 280 0.46 13.67 -20.81
N THR A 281 -0.01 12.46 -20.53
CA THR A 281 -0.81 11.71 -21.50
C THR A 281 -2.13 11.21 -20.96
N GLY A 282 -2.47 11.43 -19.69
CA GLY A 282 -3.56 10.66 -19.10
C GLY A 282 -3.09 9.31 -18.58
N GLU A 283 -4.00 8.59 -17.95
CA GLU A 283 -3.86 7.16 -17.70
C GLU A 283 -5.03 6.42 -18.37
N ARG A 284 -4.82 5.15 -18.75
CA ARG A 284 -5.90 4.28 -19.25
C ARG A 284 -6.31 3.28 -18.17
N GLY A 285 -7.46 2.63 -18.32
CA GLY A 285 -7.98 1.69 -17.31
C GLY A 285 -8.65 2.38 -16.14
N ILE A 286 -8.70 1.73 -14.97
CA ILE A 286 -9.46 2.21 -13.79
C ILE A 286 -8.87 3.51 -13.22
N VAL A 287 -7.54 3.59 -13.08
CA VAL A 287 -6.82 4.84 -12.73
C VAL A 287 -7.18 5.96 -13.72
N GLY A 288 -7.27 5.64 -15.02
CA GLY A 288 -7.71 6.57 -16.06
C GLY A 288 -9.17 6.99 -15.96
N ALA A 289 -10.07 6.06 -15.63
CA ALA A 289 -11.51 6.31 -15.45
C ALA A 289 -11.79 7.29 -14.30
N VAL A 290 -10.90 7.32 -13.32
CA VAL A 290 -10.99 8.17 -12.14
C VAL A 290 -10.32 9.51 -12.37
N ILE A 291 -9.01 9.51 -12.61
CA ILE A 291 -8.24 10.73 -12.44
C ILE A 291 -8.21 11.52 -13.76
N GLY A 292 -8.35 10.86 -14.90
CA GLY A 292 -8.51 11.51 -16.21
C GLY A 292 -7.87 10.70 -17.33
N ALA A 293 -8.56 10.66 -18.48
CA ALA A 293 -8.07 9.97 -19.67
C ALA A 293 -6.98 10.76 -20.43
N ASP A 294 -6.70 12.00 -20.01
CA ASP A 294 -5.78 12.92 -20.65
C ASP A 294 -5.11 13.87 -19.64
N ALA A 295 -4.11 14.62 -20.12
CA ALA A 295 -3.39 15.61 -19.33
C ALA A 295 -4.27 16.76 -18.85
N ALA A 296 -5.29 17.17 -19.62
CA ALA A 296 -6.11 18.32 -19.28
C ALA A 296 -6.95 18.09 -18.02
N ASN A 297 -7.38 16.84 -17.80
CA ASN A 297 -8.10 16.43 -16.59
C ASN A 297 -7.16 16.14 -15.41
N LEU A 298 -5.94 15.64 -15.68
CA LEU A 298 -4.99 15.21 -14.66
C LEU A 298 -4.09 16.31 -14.11
N MET A 299 -3.53 17.13 -15.00
CA MET A 299 -2.51 18.12 -14.67
C MET A 299 -2.94 19.05 -13.52
N PRO A 300 -4.16 19.64 -13.53
CA PRO A 300 -4.53 20.57 -12.47
C PRO A 300 -4.60 19.90 -11.08
N VAL A 301 -5.06 18.65 -11.02
CA VAL A 301 -5.16 17.87 -9.77
C VAL A 301 -3.78 17.45 -9.27
N LEU A 302 -2.94 16.91 -10.15
CA LEU A 302 -1.63 16.41 -9.77
C LEU A 302 -0.67 17.55 -9.42
N ALA A 303 -0.70 18.66 -10.18
CA ALA A 303 0.15 19.82 -9.92
C ALA A 303 -0.19 20.53 -8.59
N GLN A 304 -1.42 20.44 -8.10
CA GLN A 304 -1.80 21.03 -6.81
C GLN A 304 -1.57 20.10 -5.61
N SER A 305 -1.25 18.83 -5.85
CA SER A 305 -1.22 17.77 -4.84
C SER A 305 0.20 17.30 -4.54
N PRO A 306 0.78 17.65 -3.36
CA PRO A 306 2.14 17.22 -3.01
C PRO A 306 2.35 15.71 -2.96
N GLY A 307 1.34 14.93 -2.56
CA GLY A 307 1.46 13.47 -2.43
C GLY A 307 1.82 12.79 -3.76
N PRO A 308 1.03 12.96 -4.83
CA PRO A 308 1.37 12.45 -6.16
C PRO A 308 2.69 13.00 -6.71
N LEU A 309 3.04 14.27 -6.44
CA LEU A 309 4.33 14.83 -6.86
C LEU A 309 5.53 14.18 -6.16
N GLN A 310 5.35 13.61 -4.96
CA GLN A 310 6.38 12.86 -4.25
C GLN A 310 6.63 11.45 -4.84
N LEU A 311 5.89 11.06 -5.88
CA LEU A 311 6.15 9.84 -6.67
C LEU A 311 7.08 10.10 -7.86
N LEU A 312 7.44 11.35 -8.14
CA LEU A 312 8.37 11.68 -9.21
C LEU A 312 9.78 11.09 -8.92
N PRO A 313 10.51 10.66 -9.97
CA PRO A 313 11.90 10.24 -9.81
C PRO A 313 12.79 11.29 -9.10
N GLY A 314 13.42 10.90 -7.99
CA GLY A 314 14.44 11.72 -7.33
C GLY A 314 15.80 11.65 -8.03
N LYS A 315 16.81 12.36 -7.50
CA LYS A 315 18.19 12.26 -8.00
C LYS A 315 18.74 10.84 -7.93
N ALA A 316 18.35 10.09 -6.89
CA ALA A 316 18.75 8.70 -6.69
C ALA A 316 18.23 7.73 -7.76
N TYR A 317 17.15 8.07 -8.48
CA TYR A 317 16.69 7.27 -9.62
C TYR A 317 17.76 7.18 -10.71
N GLY A 318 18.55 8.26 -10.86
CA GLY A 318 19.64 8.39 -11.81
C GLY A 318 19.26 9.10 -13.11
N PRO A 319 20.26 9.47 -13.93
CA PRO A 319 20.05 10.26 -15.13
C PRO A 319 19.43 9.46 -16.29
N GLY A 320 18.91 10.20 -17.27
CA GLY A 320 18.54 9.67 -18.59
C GLY A 320 17.27 8.83 -18.67
N TRP A 321 16.36 8.95 -17.70
CA TRP A 321 15.08 8.25 -17.72
C TRP A 321 14.04 8.88 -18.64
N LEU A 322 14.22 10.14 -19.08
CA LEU A 322 13.42 10.79 -20.12
C LEU A 322 14.28 11.01 -21.36
N LYS A 323 14.00 10.27 -22.43
CA LYS A 323 14.76 10.35 -23.69
C LYS A 323 13.96 11.11 -24.73
N ILE A 324 14.59 12.02 -25.45
CA ILE A 324 14.00 12.77 -26.55
C ILE A 324 14.79 12.44 -27.81
N ASN A 325 14.17 11.69 -28.71
CA ASN A 325 14.79 11.24 -29.95
C ASN A 325 14.16 11.99 -31.12
N SER A 326 14.94 12.84 -31.76
CA SER A 326 14.62 13.44 -33.05
C SER A 326 15.39 12.75 -34.17
N GLY A 327 15.02 13.02 -35.42
CA GLY A 327 15.74 12.47 -36.58
C GLY A 327 17.22 12.87 -36.67
N THR A 328 17.66 13.88 -35.91
CA THR A 328 19.03 14.44 -35.97
C THR A 328 19.75 14.43 -34.63
N GLU A 329 19.04 14.33 -33.51
CA GLU A 329 19.59 14.48 -32.15
C GLU A 329 18.87 13.57 -31.16
N SER A 330 19.60 13.05 -30.18
CA SER A 330 19.06 12.33 -29.02
C SER A 330 19.52 13.04 -27.75
N VAL A 331 18.56 13.46 -26.93
CA VAL A 331 18.79 14.16 -25.65
C VAL A 331 18.22 13.29 -24.54
N ASN A 332 19.01 13.09 -23.47
CA ASN A 332 18.59 12.32 -22.31
C ASN A 332 18.51 13.22 -21.08
N LYS A 333 17.39 13.17 -20.36
CA LYS A 333 17.12 13.95 -19.16
C LYS A 333 16.69 13.06 -17.98
N PRO A 334 16.97 13.48 -16.74
CA PRO A 334 17.89 14.55 -16.41
C PRO A 334 19.33 14.14 -16.75
N GLU A 335 20.21 15.10 -17.01
CA GLU A 335 21.65 14.84 -17.00
C GLU A 335 22.16 14.70 -15.57
N SER A 336 21.61 15.49 -14.63
CA SER A 336 21.99 15.48 -13.23
C SER A 336 20.84 15.77 -12.26
N ASP A 337 19.95 16.70 -12.57
CA ASP A 337 18.93 17.20 -11.64
C ASP A 337 17.53 17.18 -12.28
N PRO A 338 16.67 16.20 -11.95
CA PRO A 338 15.32 16.12 -12.52
C PRO A 338 14.43 17.31 -12.12
N TYR A 339 14.70 17.96 -10.99
CA TYR A 339 13.88 19.08 -10.51
C TYR A 339 14.03 20.27 -11.43
N THR A 340 15.26 20.73 -11.69
CA THR A 340 15.48 21.89 -12.56
C THR A 340 15.35 21.54 -14.04
N GLU A 341 15.78 20.34 -14.44
CA GLU A 341 15.82 19.99 -15.85
C GLU A 341 14.43 19.60 -16.38
N ILE A 342 13.56 18.96 -15.57
CA ILE A 342 12.28 18.42 -16.05
C ILE A 342 11.08 19.06 -15.33
N TYR A 343 11.09 19.12 -14.00
CA TYR A 343 9.90 19.44 -13.21
C TYR A 343 9.60 20.94 -13.16
N LEU A 344 10.63 21.74 -12.90
CA LEU A 344 10.60 23.20 -12.84
C LEU A 344 10.93 23.86 -14.18
N ASN A 345 11.20 23.08 -15.22
CA ASN A 345 11.53 23.60 -16.54
C ASN A 345 10.33 24.37 -17.12
N GLU A 346 10.56 25.63 -17.49
CA GLU A 346 9.51 26.53 -17.94
C GLU A 346 9.35 26.59 -19.46
N SER A 347 10.39 26.24 -20.20
CA SER A 347 10.52 26.62 -21.60
C SER A 347 10.44 25.44 -22.53
N ASP A 348 11.05 24.32 -22.17
CA ASP A 348 11.09 23.16 -23.05
C ASP A 348 9.71 22.50 -23.13
N TRP A 349 9.38 22.00 -24.31
CA TRP A 349 8.08 21.36 -24.59
C TRP A 349 7.92 20.00 -23.89
N TRP A 350 9.04 19.35 -23.55
CA TRP A 350 9.10 18.09 -22.82
C TRP A 350 9.09 18.28 -21.30
N ARG A 351 8.99 19.52 -20.79
CA ARG A 351 8.78 19.79 -19.36
C ARG A 351 7.61 18.98 -18.80
N LEU A 352 7.66 18.66 -17.51
CA LEU A 352 6.61 17.92 -16.82
C LEU A 352 5.29 18.70 -16.83
N CYS A 353 5.32 19.93 -16.30
CA CYS A 353 4.12 20.71 -16.08
C CYS A 353 3.80 21.63 -17.27
N GLU A 354 2.65 21.39 -17.89
CA GLU A 354 2.09 22.25 -18.94
C GLU A 354 1.30 23.37 -18.25
N LYS A 355 1.92 24.55 -18.13
CA LYS A 355 1.38 25.73 -17.42
C LYS A 355 -0.05 26.06 -17.89
N GLU A 356 -0.27 25.96 -19.19
CA GLU A 356 -1.53 26.17 -19.88
C GLU A 356 -2.68 25.25 -19.40
N LEU A 357 -2.37 24.14 -18.72
CA LEU A 357 -3.34 23.20 -18.16
C LEU A 357 -3.63 23.41 -16.67
N LEU A 358 -2.97 24.36 -15.99
CA LEU A 358 -3.11 24.55 -14.55
C LEU A 358 -4.46 25.15 -14.12
N LEU A 359 -5.25 25.65 -15.09
CA LEU A 359 -6.50 26.40 -14.86
C LEU A 359 -6.26 27.71 -14.07
N ASP A 360 -7.34 28.44 -13.76
CA ASP A 360 -7.33 29.69 -12.98
C ASP A 360 -6.28 30.73 -13.47
N ASP A 361 -5.66 31.45 -12.53
CA ASP A 361 -4.53 32.34 -12.80
C ASP A 361 -3.25 31.50 -12.95
N THR A 362 -2.91 31.19 -14.21
CA THR A 362 -1.76 30.34 -14.55
C THR A 362 -0.44 30.81 -13.94
N ALA A 363 -0.22 32.11 -13.80
CA ALA A 363 1.03 32.62 -13.22
C ALA A 363 1.11 32.29 -11.73
N LYS A 364 0.01 32.51 -10.99
CA LYS A 364 -0.06 32.16 -9.56
C LYS A 364 -0.04 30.65 -9.34
N GLU A 365 -0.74 29.88 -10.16
CA GLU A 365 -0.76 28.42 -10.03
C GLU A 365 0.61 27.81 -10.35
N TRP A 366 1.35 28.40 -11.30
CA TRP A 366 2.74 28.04 -11.58
C TRP A 366 3.64 28.32 -10.37
N GLU A 367 3.55 29.49 -9.75
CA GLU A 367 4.33 29.84 -8.55
C GLU A 367 4.06 28.85 -7.40
N LYS A 368 2.78 28.52 -7.15
CA LYS A 368 2.40 27.51 -6.15
C LYS A 368 2.92 26.11 -6.50
N TYR A 369 2.93 25.75 -7.79
CA TYR A 369 3.49 24.48 -8.23
C TYR A 369 5.01 24.42 -7.98
N GLN A 370 5.74 25.50 -8.28
CA GLN A 370 7.18 25.59 -8.00
C GLN A 370 7.46 25.45 -6.50
N ASP A 371 6.68 26.14 -5.65
CA ASP A 371 6.76 26.01 -4.20
C ASP A 371 6.53 24.55 -3.75
N ARG A 372 5.51 23.87 -4.27
CA ARG A 372 5.24 22.46 -3.95
C ARG A 372 6.38 21.56 -4.40
N ILE A 373 6.94 21.75 -5.59
CA ILE A 373 8.08 20.95 -6.05
C ILE A 373 9.28 21.15 -5.14
N ILE A 374 9.65 22.39 -4.81
CA ILE A 374 10.86 22.69 -4.02
C ILE A 374 10.66 22.30 -2.54
N ASN A 375 9.60 22.81 -1.92
CA ASN A 375 9.41 22.78 -0.46
C ASN A 375 8.65 21.54 0.03
N LYS A 376 8.02 20.76 -0.86
CA LYS A 376 7.29 19.54 -0.49
C LYS A 376 7.80 18.29 -1.19
N ALA A 377 7.99 18.30 -2.50
CA ALA A 377 8.36 17.10 -3.25
C ALA A 377 9.87 16.83 -3.14
N GLN A 378 10.71 17.76 -3.59
CA GLN A 378 12.17 17.66 -3.59
C GLN A 378 12.71 17.44 -2.19
N LEU A 379 12.32 18.29 -1.22
CA LEU A 379 12.76 18.15 0.16
C LEU A 379 12.44 16.75 0.70
N PHE A 380 11.21 16.27 0.52
CA PHE A 380 10.81 14.95 1.01
C PHE A 380 11.55 13.80 0.34
N ILE A 381 11.63 13.79 -0.99
CA ILE A 381 12.24 12.69 -1.76
C ILE A 381 13.74 12.59 -1.40
N GLU A 382 14.45 13.71 -1.43
CA GLU A 382 15.90 13.73 -1.20
C GLU A 382 16.25 13.46 0.27
N GLU A 383 15.45 13.91 1.22
CA GLU A 383 15.66 13.59 2.64
C GLU A 383 15.36 12.13 3.01
N LEU A 384 14.54 11.43 2.23
CA LEU A 384 14.16 10.03 2.49
C LEU A 384 15.15 9.02 1.88
N LYS A 385 16.01 9.48 0.97
CA LYS A 385 17.02 8.66 0.30
C LYS A 385 17.83 7.82 1.30
N ASP A 386 18.01 6.55 0.99
CA ASP A 386 18.82 5.57 1.75
C ASP A 386 18.41 5.36 3.22
N LYS A 387 17.23 5.86 3.63
CA LYS A 387 16.71 5.71 5.00
C LYS A 387 15.62 4.65 5.08
N TYR A 388 15.88 3.63 5.90
CA TYR A 388 14.99 2.49 6.12
C TYR A 388 15.04 2.04 7.58
N HIS A 389 13.93 1.46 8.04
CA HIS A 389 13.89 0.79 9.33
C HIS A 389 14.86 -0.42 9.30
N PRO A 390 15.62 -0.70 10.37
CA PRO A 390 16.59 -1.81 10.39
C PRO A 390 15.92 -3.19 10.32
N ASN A 391 14.63 -3.26 10.63
CA ASN A 391 13.80 -4.45 10.48
C ASN A 391 12.80 -4.27 9.33
N THR A 392 13.31 -4.24 8.09
CA THR A 392 12.51 -4.03 6.87
C THR A 392 12.48 -5.30 6.02
N TYR A 393 11.27 -5.68 5.62
CA TYR A 393 10.97 -6.72 4.65
C TYR A 393 10.29 -6.05 3.46
N ALA A 394 10.57 -6.47 2.23
CA ALA A 394 9.89 -5.90 1.07
C ALA A 394 9.61 -6.93 -0.02
N PHE A 395 8.53 -6.73 -0.75
CA PHE A 395 8.32 -7.36 -2.06
C PHE A 395 8.01 -6.31 -3.11
N TYR A 396 8.38 -6.60 -4.36
CA TYR A 396 8.16 -5.72 -5.50
C TYR A 396 7.77 -6.53 -6.74
N GLY A 397 7.08 -5.88 -7.68
CA GLY A 397 6.73 -6.51 -8.94
C GLY A 397 7.91 -6.63 -9.88
N SER A 398 8.13 -7.83 -10.38
CA SER A 398 9.18 -8.17 -11.33
C SER A 398 8.62 -9.05 -12.43
N SER A 399 7.70 -8.50 -13.23
CA SER A 399 7.09 -9.22 -14.33
C SER A 399 7.19 -8.47 -15.66
N GLU A 400 7.45 -9.22 -16.73
CA GLU A 400 7.32 -8.73 -18.11
C GLU A 400 5.84 -8.62 -18.53
N ASN A 401 4.94 -9.32 -17.84
CA ASN A 401 3.49 -9.28 -18.09
C ASN A 401 2.85 -7.97 -17.59
N HIS A 402 3.57 -7.21 -16.76
CA HIS A 402 3.14 -5.91 -16.23
C HIS A 402 4.16 -4.83 -16.63
N PRO A 403 4.23 -4.49 -17.93
CA PRO A 403 5.22 -3.56 -18.45
C PRO A 403 5.12 -2.20 -17.78
N SER A 404 6.28 -1.69 -17.35
CA SER A 404 6.45 -0.46 -16.58
C SER A 404 7.44 0.48 -17.27
N ASP A 405 7.54 1.70 -16.73
CA ASP A 405 8.34 2.79 -17.30
C ASP A 405 9.70 2.92 -16.59
N GLU A 406 10.71 2.08 -16.89
CA GLU A 406 12.08 2.35 -16.42
C GLU A 406 12.62 3.64 -17.03
N HIS A 407 12.28 3.87 -18.29
CA HIS A 407 12.47 5.15 -18.95
C HIS A 407 11.32 5.42 -19.94
N LEU A 408 11.17 6.69 -20.31
CA LEU A 408 10.21 7.15 -21.30
C LEU A 408 10.94 7.73 -22.50
N ILE A 409 10.34 7.61 -23.67
CA ILE A 409 10.93 8.09 -24.93
C ILE A 409 9.92 8.96 -25.66
N TRP A 410 10.26 10.23 -25.86
CA TRP A 410 9.64 11.06 -26.89
C TRP A 410 10.29 10.75 -28.23
N GLN A 411 9.64 9.94 -29.05
CA GLN A 411 10.15 9.54 -30.35
C GLN A 411 9.54 10.40 -31.45
N GLN A 412 10.37 11.05 -32.26
CA GLN A 412 9.88 11.73 -33.46
C GLN A 412 9.31 10.68 -34.42
N ILE A 413 8.05 10.88 -34.81
CA ILE A 413 7.33 10.04 -35.77
C ILE A 413 6.98 10.86 -37.02
N PRO A 414 6.74 10.19 -38.17
CA PRO A 414 6.09 10.84 -39.30
C PRO A 414 4.75 11.44 -38.87
N ALA A 415 4.33 12.53 -39.54
CA ALA A 415 3.04 13.14 -39.26
C ALA A 415 1.91 12.07 -39.36
N PRO A 416 1.09 11.90 -38.30
CA PRO A 416 0.01 10.92 -38.30
C PRO A 416 -0.94 11.15 -39.47
N ARG A 417 -1.36 10.08 -40.13
CA ARG A 417 -2.33 10.19 -41.23
C ARG A 417 -3.71 10.56 -40.65
N PRO A 418 -4.42 11.54 -41.24
CA PRO A 418 -5.79 11.85 -40.84
C PRO A 418 -6.71 10.64 -41.00
N VAL A 419 -7.65 10.46 -40.08
CA VAL A 419 -8.72 9.46 -40.17
C VAL A 419 -9.99 10.17 -40.62
N MET A 420 -10.54 9.76 -41.77
CA MET A 420 -11.72 10.43 -42.39
C MET A 420 -11.54 11.95 -42.57
N GLY A 421 -10.32 12.41 -42.85
CA GLY A 421 -10.00 13.83 -43.04
C GLY A 421 -9.82 14.63 -41.73
N VAL A 422 -9.96 13.99 -40.57
CA VAL A 422 -9.72 14.61 -39.26
C VAL A 422 -8.28 14.29 -38.80
N PRO A 423 -7.48 15.29 -38.40
CA PRO A 423 -6.17 15.05 -37.80
C PRO A 423 -6.27 14.07 -36.62
N LEU A 424 -5.41 13.06 -36.59
CA LEU A 424 -5.37 12.08 -35.51
C LEU A 424 -4.58 12.65 -34.33
N GLU A 425 -5.31 13.16 -33.33
CA GLU A 425 -4.75 13.66 -32.08
C GLU A 425 -4.93 12.62 -30.97
N LEU A 426 -3.83 12.00 -30.55
CA LEU A 426 -3.82 11.08 -29.41
C LEU A 426 -3.18 11.77 -28.19
N PRO A 427 -3.58 11.46 -26.95
CA PRO A 427 -2.97 12.05 -25.75
C PRO A 427 -1.44 11.87 -25.65
N VAL A 428 -0.90 10.84 -26.30
CA VAL A 428 0.52 10.51 -26.38
C VAL A 428 1.28 11.32 -27.42
N TYR A 429 0.60 12.08 -28.28
CA TYR A 429 1.23 12.91 -29.32
C TYR A 429 1.53 14.32 -28.82
N ARG A 430 2.63 14.87 -29.32
CA ARG A 430 3.00 16.28 -29.15
C ARG A 430 3.53 16.85 -30.47
N HIS A 431 2.98 18.01 -30.83
CA HIS A 431 3.36 18.73 -32.04
C HIS A 431 4.24 19.93 -31.68
N VAL A 432 5.47 19.95 -32.18
CA VAL A 432 6.48 20.95 -31.84
C VAL A 432 7.21 21.40 -33.10
N ALA A 433 7.11 22.68 -33.44
CA ALA A 433 7.78 23.28 -34.60
C ALA A 433 7.64 22.48 -35.91
N GLY A 434 6.42 21.98 -36.19
CA GLY A 434 6.12 21.19 -37.40
C GLY A 434 6.55 19.72 -37.35
N LYS A 435 7.09 19.25 -36.21
CA LYS A 435 7.41 17.83 -35.96
C LYS A 435 6.38 17.21 -35.01
N THR A 436 6.15 15.92 -35.15
CA THR A 436 5.31 15.15 -34.22
C THR A 436 6.18 14.19 -33.41
N PHE A 437 5.98 14.18 -32.10
CA PHE A 437 6.60 13.25 -31.17
C PHE A 437 5.53 12.39 -30.51
N GLU A 438 5.81 11.11 -30.32
CA GLU A 438 5.00 10.17 -29.56
C GLU A 438 5.73 9.81 -28.27
N LEU A 439 5.05 9.87 -27.13
CA LEU A 439 5.57 9.36 -25.87
C LEU A 439 5.35 7.86 -25.80
N THR A 440 6.45 7.11 -25.73
CA THR A 440 6.44 5.65 -25.56
C THR A 440 7.07 5.24 -24.24
N SER A 441 6.58 4.12 -23.71
CA SER A 441 7.13 3.44 -22.54
C SER A 441 8.32 2.57 -22.94
N SER A 442 9.29 2.40 -22.05
CA SER A 442 10.33 1.38 -22.22
C SER A 442 9.77 -0.05 -22.20
N GLY A 443 8.58 -0.26 -21.61
CA GLY A 443 7.97 -1.59 -21.48
C GLY A 443 8.81 -2.57 -20.66
N SER A 444 9.65 -2.04 -19.77
CA SER A 444 10.55 -2.80 -18.90
C SER A 444 9.77 -3.54 -17.82
N ALA A 445 10.32 -4.64 -17.30
CA ALA A 445 9.68 -5.38 -16.23
C ALA A 445 9.37 -4.51 -15.00
N GLY A 446 8.26 -4.80 -14.33
CA GLY A 446 7.80 -4.12 -13.12
C GLY A 446 6.44 -4.65 -12.68
N ASP A 447 5.60 -3.74 -12.16
CA ASP A 447 4.22 -4.03 -11.72
C ASP A 447 3.14 -3.24 -12.50
N GLY A 448 3.51 -2.59 -13.60
CA GLY A 448 2.66 -1.71 -14.41
C GLY A 448 2.69 -0.24 -13.98
N THR A 449 3.25 0.08 -12.81
CA THR A 449 3.45 1.45 -12.33
C THR A 449 4.90 1.72 -11.93
N VAL A 450 5.51 0.81 -11.18
CA VAL A 450 6.86 0.91 -10.64
C VAL A 450 7.76 -0.09 -11.39
N PRO A 451 8.76 0.39 -12.13
CA PRO A 451 9.73 -0.50 -12.78
C PRO A 451 10.61 -1.19 -11.75
N VAL A 452 11.17 -2.37 -12.09
CA VAL A 452 12.08 -3.12 -11.20
C VAL A 452 13.18 -2.24 -10.62
N ARG A 453 13.75 -1.33 -11.42
CA ARG A 453 14.79 -0.37 -10.99
C ARG A 453 14.40 0.43 -9.74
N ALA A 454 13.14 0.82 -9.63
CA ALA A 454 12.63 1.59 -8.50
C ALA A 454 11.90 0.78 -7.45
N GLY A 455 11.45 -0.45 -7.76
CA GLY A 455 10.83 -1.34 -6.79
C GLY A 455 11.84 -2.19 -6.00
N ARG A 456 12.98 -2.52 -6.62
CA ARG A 456 14.01 -3.37 -6.02
C ARG A 456 14.88 -2.57 -5.03
N VAL A 457 14.46 -2.57 -3.77
CA VAL A 457 15.17 -1.89 -2.67
C VAL A 457 16.60 -2.39 -2.53
N THR A 458 17.58 -1.47 -2.53
CA THR A 458 19.02 -1.80 -2.46
C THR A 458 19.63 -1.65 -1.06
N PHE A 459 18.81 -1.32 -0.05
CA PHE A 459 19.22 -1.19 1.34
C PHE A 459 19.98 -2.44 1.84
N PRO A 460 21.27 -2.32 2.26
CA PRO A 460 22.05 -3.47 2.70
C PRO A 460 21.48 -4.19 3.94
N GLY A 461 20.76 -3.46 4.80
CA GLY A 461 20.16 -4.01 6.03
C GLY A 461 18.77 -4.64 5.84
N ILE A 462 18.30 -4.79 4.60
CA ILE A 462 17.00 -5.42 4.33
C ILE A 462 16.99 -6.86 4.83
N ARG A 463 15.97 -7.23 5.59
CA ARG A 463 15.85 -8.57 6.19
C ARG A 463 15.39 -9.61 5.20
N SER A 464 14.51 -9.25 4.28
CA SER A 464 14.07 -10.11 3.18
C SER A 464 13.57 -9.27 2.01
N LEU A 465 13.86 -9.71 0.79
CA LEU A 465 13.43 -9.06 -0.45
C LEU A 465 12.88 -10.09 -1.42
N LEU A 466 11.61 -9.96 -1.79
CA LEU A 466 10.95 -10.85 -2.74
C LEU A 466 10.67 -10.13 -4.07
N ALA A 467 11.17 -10.69 -5.16
CA ALA A 467 10.74 -10.36 -6.51
C ALA A 467 9.56 -11.27 -6.87
N THR A 468 8.40 -10.71 -7.21
CA THR A 468 7.20 -11.51 -7.50
C THR A 468 6.45 -10.96 -8.70
N GLU A 469 5.69 -11.82 -9.39
CA GLU A 469 4.78 -11.38 -10.44
C GLU A 469 3.49 -10.85 -9.83
N VAL A 470 3.39 -9.53 -9.73
CA VAL A 470 2.21 -8.83 -9.25
C VAL A 470 1.98 -7.58 -10.07
N ASP A 471 0.71 -7.20 -10.27
CA ASP A 471 0.37 -5.87 -10.72
C ASP A 471 0.34 -4.89 -9.54
N HIS A 472 0.48 -3.60 -9.81
CA HIS A 472 0.63 -2.58 -8.78
C HIS A 472 -0.64 -2.40 -7.94
N GLU A 473 -1.83 -2.43 -8.55
CA GLU A 473 -3.08 -2.18 -7.81
C GLU A 473 -3.49 -3.41 -7.00
N GLY A 474 -3.34 -4.58 -7.62
CA GLY A 474 -3.65 -5.90 -7.10
C GLY A 474 -2.47 -6.58 -6.40
N ALA A 475 -1.45 -5.84 -5.95
CA ALA A 475 -0.25 -6.43 -5.34
C ALA A 475 -0.54 -7.29 -4.10
N TYR A 476 -1.65 -6.99 -3.41
CA TYR A 476 -2.16 -7.77 -2.27
C TYR A 476 -3.35 -8.68 -2.62
N SER A 477 -3.62 -8.90 -3.91
CA SER A 477 -4.65 -9.85 -4.35
C SER A 477 -4.42 -11.22 -3.70
N VAL A 478 -5.51 -11.84 -3.25
CA VAL A 478 -5.41 -13.02 -2.38
C VAL A 478 -5.05 -14.30 -3.14
N GLY A 479 -5.21 -14.33 -4.46
CA GLY A 479 -5.02 -15.52 -5.28
C GLY A 479 -6.30 -16.38 -5.35
N ASP A 480 -6.16 -17.68 -5.63
CA ASP A 480 -7.27 -18.61 -5.80
C ASP A 480 -7.47 -19.47 -4.54
N LEU A 481 -8.32 -18.99 -3.64
CA LEU A 481 -8.65 -19.67 -2.38
C LEU A 481 -9.41 -20.99 -2.57
N SER A 482 -9.83 -21.36 -3.80
CA SER A 482 -10.45 -22.66 -4.06
C SER A 482 -9.43 -23.82 -4.12
N THR A 483 -8.14 -23.49 -4.19
CA THR A 483 -7.05 -24.47 -4.24
C THR A 483 -6.25 -24.47 -2.94
N ALA A 484 -5.71 -25.63 -2.56
CA ALA A 484 -5.06 -25.82 -1.25
C ALA A 484 -3.83 -24.92 -1.01
N ASP A 485 -3.15 -24.47 -2.08
CA ASP A 485 -1.97 -23.61 -2.03
C ASP A 485 -2.16 -22.29 -2.82
N GLY A 486 -3.39 -21.92 -3.16
CA GLY A 486 -3.66 -20.83 -4.09
C GLY A 486 -3.56 -19.42 -3.51
N LEU A 487 -3.17 -19.26 -2.24
CA LEU A 487 -2.83 -17.97 -1.68
C LEU A 487 -1.65 -17.34 -2.43
N SER A 488 -1.76 -16.07 -2.80
CA SER A 488 -0.71 -15.39 -3.53
C SER A 488 0.62 -15.34 -2.76
N VAL A 489 1.73 -15.37 -3.49
CA VAL A 489 3.08 -15.33 -2.91
C VAL A 489 3.29 -14.04 -2.10
N ALA A 490 2.73 -12.91 -2.53
CA ALA A 490 2.79 -11.64 -1.80
C ALA A 490 2.08 -11.71 -0.43
N MET A 491 0.91 -12.37 -0.36
CA MET A 491 0.20 -12.58 0.91
C MET A 491 0.94 -13.54 1.82
N LYS A 492 1.50 -14.64 1.27
CA LYS A 492 2.36 -15.57 2.02
C LYS A 492 3.57 -14.84 2.61
N PHE A 493 4.29 -14.08 1.79
CA PHE A 493 5.45 -13.28 2.19
C PHE A 493 5.10 -12.26 3.27
N THR A 494 3.95 -11.59 3.15
CA THR A 494 3.50 -10.60 4.15
C THR A 494 3.26 -11.25 5.50
N LEU A 495 2.53 -12.38 5.54
CA LEU A 495 2.33 -13.13 6.78
C LEU A 495 3.67 -13.62 7.35
N ARG A 496 4.52 -14.23 6.53
CA ARG A 496 5.86 -14.70 6.94
C ARG A 496 6.68 -13.60 7.59
N SER A 497 6.70 -12.43 6.96
CA SER A 497 7.44 -11.27 7.44
C SER A 497 6.91 -10.81 8.80
N ILE A 498 5.58 -10.75 8.99
CA ILE A 498 4.97 -10.41 10.29
C ILE A 498 5.38 -11.44 11.36
N ILE A 499 5.35 -12.74 11.05
CA ILE A 499 5.74 -13.80 11.99
C ILE A 499 7.23 -13.70 12.35
N LYS A 500 8.11 -13.46 11.37
CA LYS A 500 9.55 -13.27 11.62
C LYS A 500 9.83 -12.03 12.48
N ILE A 501 9.15 -10.90 12.21
CA ILE A 501 9.25 -9.69 13.01
C ILE A 501 8.78 -9.94 14.46
N ALA A 502 7.66 -10.66 14.64
CA ALA A 502 7.15 -11.01 15.97
C ALA A 502 8.06 -11.98 16.72
N GLY A 503 8.85 -12.79 16.01
CA GLY A 503 9.85 -13.70 16.58
C GLY A 503 10.93 -13.01 17.41
N GLU A 504 11.16 -11.71 17.23
CA GLU A 504 12.09 -10.92 18.02
C GLU A 504 11.57 -10.58 19.43
N VAL A 505 10.27 -10.74 19.67
CA VAL A 505 9.65 -10.48 20.97
C VAL A 505 9.75 -11.72 21.84
N THR A 506 10.40 -11.60 23.00
CA THR A 506 10.44 -12.69 23.99
C THR A 506 9.07 -12.88 24.63
N SER A 507 8.57 -14.11 24.69
CA SER A 507 7.34 -14.42 25.43
C SER A 507 7.58 -14.07 26.91
N CYS A 508 6.82 -13.12 27.45
CA CYS A 508 6.76 -12.95 28.89
C CYS A 508 6.11 -14.23 29.46
N GLY A 509 6.88 -14.97 30.27
CA GLY A 509 6.50 -16.27 30.82
C GLY A 509 5.23 -16.25 31.65
#